data_AF-A0A831RZ55-F1
#
_entry.id   AF-A0A831RZ55-F1
#
_cell.length_a   1.000
_cell.length_b   1.000
_cell.length_c   1.000
_cell.angle_alpha   90.00
_cell.angle_beta   90.00
_cell.angle_gamma   90.00
#
_symmetry.space_group_name_H-M   'P 1'
#
loop_
_entity.id
_entity.type
_entity.pdbx_description
1 polymer ?
#
loop_
_entity_poly.entity_id
_entity_poly.type
_entity_poly.pdbx_seq_one_letter_code
_entity_poly.pdbx_strand_id
1 'polypeptide(L)'
;MKRISRLFLTALLIAGISGIVLAADDLINPKHPDRYVVKKGDTLWDISARFLRKPWLWPEIWQVNPQIKNPHLIYPGDELELVYIDGKPRLRVASYGPLKLSPGIRSNPLGRAIPAVPIDAIAPFLT
;
A
#
# COMPACT_ATOMS: atom_id res chain seq x y z
N MET A 1 -65.26 -18.37 27.68
CA MET A 1 -64.65 -18.07 26.35
C MET A 1 -64.40 -16.56 26.26
N LYS A 2 -63.28 -16.10 25.67
CA LYS A 2 -62.84 -14.67 25.50
C LYS A 2 -61.84 -14.04 26.51
N ARG A 3 -61.05 -14.79 27.30
CA ARG A 3 -59.91 -14.19 28.05
C ARG A 3 -58.53 -14.79 27.78
N ILE A 4 -58.45 -15.94 27.12
CA ILE A 4 -57.17 -16.63 26.83
C ILE A 4 -56.52 -16.10 25.54
N SER A 5 -57.28 -15.48 24.64
CA SER A 5 -56.79 -15.03 23.32
C SER A 5 -55.89 -13.78 23.35
N ARG A 6 -55.84 -13.01 24.44
CA ARG A 6 -55.02 -11.78 24.54
C ARG A 6 -53.61 -12.03 25.07
N LEU A 7 -53.40 -13.14 25.78
CA LEU A 7 -52.08 -13.50 26.33
C LEU A 7 -51.20 -14.26 25.34
N PHE A 8 -51.77 -14.86 24.30
CA PHE A 8 -51.01 -15.49 23.22
C PHE A 8 -50.54 -14.50 22.15
N LEU A 9 -51.13 -13.29 22.08
CA LEU A 9 -50.73 -12.28 21.09
C LEU A 9 -49.47 -11.50 21.51
N THR A 10 -49.18 -11.41 22.82
CA THR A 10 -47.98 -10.74 23.33
C THR A 10 -46.76 -11.65 23.38
N ALA A 11 -46.94 -12.97 23.40
CA ALA A 11 -45.83 -13.94 23.35
C ALA A 11 -45.22 -14.09 21.95
N LEU A 12 -45.96 -13.72 20.89
CA LEU A 12 -45.44 -13.75 19.51
C LEU A 12 -44.53 -12.54 19.18
N LEU A 13 -44.42 -11.57 20.10
CA LEU A 13 -43.62 -10.35 19.88
C LEU A 13 -42.19 -10.43 20.44
N ILE A 14 -41.81 -11.51 21.14
CA ILE A 14 -40.49 -11.68 21.78
C ILE A 14 -39.65 -12.81 21.14
N ALA A 15 -40.22 -13.64 20.26
CA ALA A 15 -39.51 -14.78 19.66
C ALA A 15 -38.86 -14.50 18.29
N GLY A 16 -38.91 -13.26 17.78
CA GLY A 16 -38.48 -12.92 16.42
C GLY A 16 -37.07 -12.33 16.27
N ILE A 17 -36.31 -12.18 17.35
CA ILE A 17 -34.97 -11.54 17.32
C ILE A 17 -33.93 -12.52 17.89
N SER A 18 -33.87 -13.73 17.34
CA SER A 18 -32.76 -14.66 17.62
C SER A 18 -31.95 -14.87 16.35
N GLY A 19 -30.90 -14.06 16.24
CA GLY A 19 -29.61 -14.50 15.72
C GLY A 19 -29.55 -14.86 14.24
N ILE A 20 -29.52 -13.84 13.39
CA ILE A 20 -28.70 -13.91 12.17
C ILE A 20 -27.51 -12.97 12.41
N VAL A 21 -26.60 -13.40 13.30
CA VAL A 21 -25.24 -12.86 13.31
C VAL A 21 -24.51 -13.59 12.18
N LEU A 22 -24.58 -13.04 10.96
CA LEU A 22 -23.65 -13.40 9.90
C LEU A 22 -22.34 -12.66 10.18
N ALA A 23 -21.53 -13.21 11.08
CA ALA A 23 -20.10 -12.91 11.15
C ALA A 23 -19.38 -14.21 10.76
N ALA A 24 -18.38 -14.23 9.89
CA ALA A 24 -17.57 -13.16 9.34
C ALA A 24 -17.35 -13.45 7.86
N ASP A 25 -17.29 -12.42 7.02
CA ASP A 25 -16.63 -12.54 5.73
C ASP A 25 -15.19 -12.97 6.04
N ASP A 26 -14.88 -14.25 5.81
CA ASP A 26 -13.53 -14.80 5.90
C ASP A 26 -12.74 -14.23 4.71
N LEU A 27 -12.38 -12.96 4.85
CA LEU A 27 -11.75 -12.16 3.81
C LEU A 27 -10.27 -12.51 3.69
N ILE A 28 -9.68 -12.88 4.82
CA ILE A 28 -8.27 -13.18 4.99
C ILE A 28 -8.00 -14.66 4.74
N ASN A 29 -6.95 -14.96 4.00
CA ASN A 29 -6.51 -16.33 3.81
C ASN A 29 -5.91 -16.85 5.13
N PRO A 30 -6.43 -17.93 5.74
CA PRO A 30 -5.87 -18.47 7.00
C PRO A 30 -4.42 -18.96 6.88
N LYS A 31 -3.90 -19.11 5.66
CA LYS A 31 -2.49 -19.43 5.36
C LYS A 31 -1.73 -18.22 4.82
N HIS A 32 -2.17 -17.00 5.10
CA HIS A 32 -1.45 -15.80 4.67
C HIS A 32 -0.06 -15.74 5.34
N PRO A 33 0.96 -15.22 4.65
CA PRO A 33 2.20 -14.86 5.32
C PRO A 33 1.99 -13.64 6.23
N ASP A 34 2.76 -13.48 7.29
CA ASP A 34 2.72 -12.26 8.11
C ASP A 34 3.28 -11.06 7.34
N ARG A 35 4.35 -11.30 6.58
CA ARG A 35 5.08 -10.31 5.78
C ARG A 35 5.43 -10.83 4.41
N TYR A 36 5.48 -9.94 3.43
CA TYR A 36 5.87 -10.26 2.06
C TYR A 36 6.79 -9.20 1.48
N VAL A 37 7.94 -9.64 0.97
CA VAL A 37 8.87 -8.76 0.25
C VAL A 37 8.51 -8.77 -1.24
N VAL A 38 8.17 -7.60 -1.76
CA VAL A 38 7.78 -7.39 -3.17
C VAL A 38 8.94 -7.76 -4.08
N LYS A 39 8.67 -8.56 -5.11
CA LYS A 39 9.65 -8.95 -6.12
C LYS A 39 9.38 -8.22 -7.44
N LYS A 40 10.39 -8.19 -8.30
CA LYS A 40 10.25 -7.62 -9.64
C LYS A 40 9.20 -8.40 -10.43
N GLY A 41 8.16 -7.69 -10.87
CA GLY A 41 7.03 -8.25 -11.62
C GLY A 41 5.79 -8.54 -10.78
N ASP A 42 5.87 -8.43 -9.45
CA ASP A 42 4.69 -8.55 -8.61
C ASP A 42 3.76 -7.36 -8.79
N THR A 43 2.45 -7.62 -8.78
CA THR A 43 1.42 -6.59 -8.71
C THR A 43 0.72 -6.64 -7.36
N LEU A 44 0.05 -5.54 -6.98
CA LEU A 44 -0.79 -5.56 -5.78
C LEU A 44 -1.86 -6.64 -5.82
N TRP A 45 -2.42 -6.92 -7.01
CA TRP A 45 -3.41 -7.97 -7.17
C TRP A 45 -2.82 -9.37 -6.87
N ASP A 46 -1.64 -9.68 -7.43
CA ASP A 46 -0.95 -10.96 -7.20
C ASP A 46 -0.57 -11.15 -5.73
N ILE A 47 -0.12 -10.06 -5.09
CA ILE A 47 0.25 -10.10 -3.67
C ILE A 47 -1.01 -10.28 -2.83
N SER A 48 -2.07 -9.52 -3.10
CA SER A 48 -3.33 -9.65 -2.38
C SER A 48 -3.94 -11.04 -2.52
N ALA A 49 -3.72 -11.76 -3.63
CA ALA A 49 -4.11 -13.17 -3.74
C ALA A 49 -3.42 -14.10 -2.72
N ARG A 50 -2.31 -13.68 -2.12
CA ARG A 50 -1.62 -14.42 -1.06
C ARG A 50 -2.25 -14.15 0.31
N PHE A 51 -2.64 -12.91 0.57
CA PHE A 51 -3.20 -12.48 1.87
C PHE A 51 -4.71 -12.66 1.97
N LEU A 52 -5.44 -12.60 0.85
CA LEU A 52 -6.89 -12.62 0.79
C LEU A 52 -7.42 -13.91 0.18
N ARG A 53 -8.60 -14.33 0.63
CA ARG A 53 -9.39 -15.37 -0.06
C ARG A 53 -10.00 -14.87 -1.36
N LYS A 54 -10.31 -13.56 -1.43
CA LYS A 54 -10.91 -12.87 -2.57
C LYS A 54 -9.96 -11.77 -3.05
N PRO A 55 -9.06 -12.05 -4.00
CA PRO A 55 -7.99 -11.12 -4.41
C PRO A 55 -8.50 -9.76 -4.89
N TRP A 56 -9.67 -9.71 -5.54
CA TRP A 56 -10.28 -8.48 -6.06
C TRP A 56 -10.73 -7.48 -4.98
N LEU A 57 -10.78 -7.88 -3.70
CA LEU A 57 -11.05 -6.97 -2.58
C LEU A 57 -9.81 -6.18 -2.15
N TRP A 58 -8.68 -6.34 -2.85
CA TRP A 58 -7.47 -5.57 -2.58
C TRP A 58 -7.68 -4.04 -2.50
N PRO A 59 -8.55 -3.38 -3.30
CA PRO A 59 -8.75 -1.93 -3.19
C PRO A 59 -9.39 -1.51 -1.87
N GLU A 60 -10.12 -2.42 -1.21
CA GLU A 60 -10.82 -2.12 0.05
C GLU A 60 -9.88 -2.18 1.25
N ILE A 61 -8.91 -3.11 1.22
CA ILE A 61 -7.96 -3.29 2.31
C ILE A 61 -6.67 -2.50 2.10
N TRP A 62 -6.34 -2.14 0.87
CA TRP A 62 -5.13 -1.37 0.58
C TRP A 62 -5.29 0.01 1.20
N GLN A 63 -4.41 0.34 2.15
CA GLN A 63 -4.41 1.66 2.73
C GLN A 63 -3.92 2.64 1.67
N VAL A 64 -4.85 3.39 1.08
CA VAL A 64 -4.53 4.49 0.16
C VAL A 64 -3.60 5.43 0.91
N ASN A 65 -2.33 5.44 0.53
CA ASN A 65 -1.40 6.48 0.92
C ASN A 65 -1.86 7.73 0.18
N PRO A 66 -2.47 8.74 0.86
CA PRO A 66 -3.02 9.91 0.17
C PRO A 66 -1.93 10.72 -0.56
N GLN A 67 -0.69 10.49 -0.17
CA GLN A 67 0.53 11.07 -0.76
C GLN A 67 0.89 10.43 -2.11
N ILE A 68 0.38 9.23 -2.41
CA ILE A 68 0.72 8.45 -3.61
C ILE A 68 -0.45 8.50 -4.58
N LYS A 69 -0.28 9.26 -5.68
CA LYS A 69 -1.32 9.44 -6.72
C LYS A 69 -1.65 8.16 -7.49
N ASN A 70 -0.76 7.17 -7.49
CA ASN A 70 -0.97 5.89 -8.17
C ASN A 70 -0.98 4.75 -7.14
N PRO A 71 -2.15 4.15 -6.85
CA PRO A 71 -2.27 3.10 -5.85
C PRO A 71 -1.46 1.84 -6.18
N HIS A 72 -1.01 1.64 -7.43
CA HIS A 72 -0.18 0.52 -7.86
C HIS A 72 1.33 0.70 -7.63
N LEU A 73 1.77 1.80 -7.02
CA LEU A 73 3.19 2.01 -6.74
C LEU A 73 3.64 1.16 -5.56
N ILE A 74 3.99 -0.08 -5.86
CA ILE A 74 4.82 -0.95 -5.05
C ILE A 74 6.13 -1.18 -5.78
N TYR A 75 7.24 -1.20 -5.05
CA TYR A 75 8.56 -1.38 -5.61
C TYR A 75 9.20 -2.67 -5.14
N PRO A 76 10.01 -3.33 -5.98
CA PRO A 76 10.79 -4.48 -5.56
C PRO A 76 11.66 -4.14 -4.34
N GLY A 77 11.56 -4.96 -3.30
CA GLY A 77 12.21 -4.74 -2.01
C GLY A 77 11.33 -4.09 -0.95
N ASP A 78 10.15 -3.55 -1.30
CA ASP A 78 9.17 -3.11 -0.30
C ASP A 78 8.68 -4.32 0.51
N GLU A 79 8.52 -4.14 1.82
CA GLU A 79 7.94 -5.14 2.70
C GLU A 79 6.49 -4.77 3.01
N LEU A 80 5.57 -5.67 2.70
CA LEU A 80 4.15 -5.53 2.96
C LEU A 80 3.73 -6.38 4.15
N GLU A 81 2.82 -5.86 4.96
CA GLU A 81 2.25 -6.57 6.10
C GLU A 81 0.73 -6.37 6.17
N LEU A 82 0.06 -7.39 6.70
CA LEU A 82 -1.36 -7.33 7.03
C LEU A 82 -1.51 -6.85 8.48
N VAL A 83 -2.24 -5.76 8.68
CA VAL A 83 -2.54 -5.22 10.01
C VAL A 83 -4.03 -5.08 10.23
N TYR A 84 -4.46 -5.14 11.49
CA TYR A 84 -5.85 -4.88 11.87
C TYR A 84 -5.94 -3.48 12.47
N ILE A 85 -6.71 -2.61 11.82
CA ILE A 85 -7.00 -1.25 12.29
C ILE A 85 -8.51 -1.17 12.50
N ASP A 86 -8.93 -0.85 13.73
CA ASP A 86 -10.35 -0.80 14.13
C ASP A 86 -11.10 -2.11 13.83
N GLY A 87 -10.43 -3.25 14.01
CA GLY A 87 -10.99 -4.59 13.73
C GLY A 87 -11.12 -4.91 12.23
N LYS A 88 -10.69 -4.03 11.33
CA LYS A 88 -10.70 -4.27 9.88
C LYS A 88 -9.28 -4.61 9.38
N PRO A 89 -9.12 -5.64 8.55
CA PRO A 89 -7.83 -5.92 7.94
C PRO A 89 -7.44 -4.81 6.95
N ARG A 90 -6.18 -4.44 6.95
CA ARG A 90 -5.57 -3.47 6.05
C ARG A 90 -4.22 -4.01 5.58
N LEU A 91 -3.94 -3.88 4.29
CA LEU A 91 -2.62 -4.15 3.74
C LEU A 91 -1.86 -2.84 3.64
N ARG A 92 -0.65 -2.79 4.21
CA ARG A 92 0.21 -1.60 4.21
C ARG A 92 1.67 -1.95 3.94
N VAL A 93 2.45 -0.94 3.60
CA VAL A 93 3.91 -1.01 3.50
C VAL A 93 4.50 -0.89 4.90
N ALA A 94 5.19 -1.93 5.37
CA ALA A 94 5.91 -1.95 6.64
C ALA A 94 7.26 -1.22 6.53
N SER A 95 7.98 -1.45 5.43
CA SER A 95 9.24 -0.79 5.09
C SER A 95 9.33 -0.61 3.59
N TYR A 96 9.80 0.57 3.16
CA TYR A 96 10.20 0.76 1.77
C TYR A 96 11.52 0.02 1.53
N GLY A 97 11.66 -0.54 0.34
CA GLY A 97 12.88 -1.21 -0.09
C GLY A 97 14.09 -0.26 -0.10
N PRO A 98 15.29 -0.80 -0.33
CA PRO A 98 16.49 0.01 -0.40
C PRO A 98 16.32 1.11 -1.46
N LEU A 99 16.44 2.37 -1.03
CA LEU A 99 16.45 3.52 -1.93
C LEU A 99 17.60 3.34 -2.92
N LYS A 100 17.28 3.02 -4.17
CA LYS A 100 18.28 2.89 -5.23
C LYS A 100 18.79 4.27 -5.60
N LEU A 101 19.85 4.72 -4.93
CA LEU A 101 20.57 5.92 -5.29
C LEU A 101 21.40 5.65 -6.56
N SER A 102 21.12 6.37 -7.64
CA SER A 102 21.96 6.40 -8.83
C SER A 102 22.77 7.70 -8.86
N PRO A 103 24.03 7.69 -9.32
CA PRO A 103 24.78 8.91 -9.56
C PRO A 103 24.01 9.83 -10.52
N GLY A 104 23.77 11.07 -10.13
CA GLY A 104 23.23 12.10 -11.01
C GLY A 104 24.36 12.89 -11.64
N ILE A 105 24.41 12.97 -12.97
CA ILE A 105 25.34 13.89 -13.65
C ILE A 105 24.87 15.31 -13.37
N ARG A 106 25.70 16.09 -12.66
CA ARG A 106 25.47 17.53 -12.53
C ARG A 106 26.04 18.22 -13.77
N SER A 107 25.19 18.48 -14.76
CA SER A 107 25.57 19.28 -15.92
C SER A 107 25.48 20.76 -15.57
N ASN A 108 26.62 21.45 -15.51
CA ASN A 108 26.65 22.89 -15.58
C ASN A 108 26.77 23.29 -17.06
N PRO A 109 25.95 24.23 -17.57
CA PRO A 109 26.19 24.80 -18.89
C PRO A 109 27.60 25.38 -18.91
N LEU A 110 28.37 25.07 -19.96
CA LEU A 110 29.66 25.71 -20.21
C LEU A 110 29.41 27.22 -20.21
N GLY A 111 30.07 27.93 -19.30
CA GLY A 111 29.91 29.37 -19.15
C GLY A 111 30.47 30.15 -20.35
N ARG A 112 30.73 31.44 -20.13
CA ARG A 112 31.42 32.30 -21.10
C ARG A 112 32.71 31.62 -21.59
N ALA A 113 33.03 31.82 -22.87
CA ALA A 113 34.28 31.36 -23.46
C ALA A 113 35.49 31.70 -22.57
N ILE A 114 36.40 30.74 -22.45
CA ILE A 114 37.67 30.95 -21.74
C ILE A 114 38.43 32.04 -22.50
N PRO A 115 38.81 33.16 -21.85
CA PRO A 115 39.54 34.22 -22.52
C PRO A 115 40.91 33.72 -23.00
N ALA A 116 41.42 34.31 -24.08
CA ALA A 116 42.77 34.04 -24.55
C ALA A 116 43.78 34.36 -23.43
N VAL A 117 44.82 33.52 -23.32
CA VAL A 117 45.92 33.76 -22.39
C VAL A 117 46.65 35.03 -22.84
N PRO A 118 46.86 36.03 -21.96
CA PRO A 118 47.59 37.25 -22.33
C PRO A 118 49.04 36.92 -22.70
N ILE A 119 49.55 37.61 -23.73
CA ILE A 119 50.91 37.40 -24.27
C ILE A 119 51.99 37.62 -23.21
N ASP A 120 51.78 38.57 -22.31
CA ASP A 120 52.68 38.92 -21.22
C ASP A 120 52.90 37.74 -20.26
N ALA A 121 51.89 36.90 -20.07
CA ALA A 121 51.94 35.74 -19.19
C ALA A 121 52.74 34.57 -19.78
N ILE A 122 52.90 34.52 -21.11
CA ILE A 122 53.66 33.45 -21.79
C ILE A 122 55.05 33.90 -22.27
N ALA A 123 55.34 35.20 -22.25
CA ALA A 123 56.61 35.77 -22.72
C ALA A 123 57.89 35.08 -22.16
N PRO A 124 57.97 34.70 -20.86
CA PRO A 124 59.15 34.02 -20.32
C PRO A 124 59.41 32.61 -20.86
N PHE A 125 58.41 31.99 -21.53
CA PHE A 125 58.47 30.60 -22.00
C PHE A 125 58.69 30.48 -23.51
N LEU A 126 58.89 31.60 -24.21
CA LEU A 126 59.05 31.65 -25.67
C LEU A 126 60.51 31.71 -26.14
N THR A 127 61.45 31.22 -25.33
CA THR A 127 62.90 31.18 -25.63
C THR A 127 63.37 29.74 -25.79
#